data_AF-H8GDQ5-F1
#
_entry.id   AF-H8GDQ5-F1
#
_cell.length_a   1.000
_cell.length_b   1.000
_cell.length_c   1.000
_cell.angle_alpha   90.00
_cell.angle_beta   90.00
_cell.angle_gamma   90.00
#
_symmetry.space_group_name_H-M   'P 1'
#
loop_
_entity.id
_entity.type
_entity.pdbx_description
1 polymer ?
#
loop_
_entity_poly.entity_id
_entity_poly.type
_entity_poly.pdbx_seq_one_letter_code
_entity_poly.pdbx_strand_id
1 'polypeptide(L)'
;MPDDVPGNLPDDSPDDAAPPPETLATVPWQRWPEALRRSGYEVLAHLGAGHPQNALEVVDELLTDLLARRESLADSANRRFEPSTDDRNP
;
A
#
# COMPACT_ATOMS: atom_id res chain seq x y z
N MET A 1 27.97 -13.41 -51.38
CA MET A 1 27.84 -13.79 -49.96
C MET A 1 27.00 -12.70 -49.32
N PRO A 2 25.82 -13.00 -48.74
CA PRO A 2 25.10 -12.02 -47.95
C PRO A 2 25.63 -12.03 -46.51
N ASP A 3 26.02 -10.86 -46.02
CA ASP A 3 26.41 -10.60 -44.64
C ASP A 3 25.18 -10.70 -43.71
N ASP A 4 25.22 -11.68 -42.82
CA ASP A 4 24.26 -11.90 -41.74
C ASP A 4 24.48 -10.82 -40.65
N VAL A 5 23.55 -9.88 -40.53
CA VAL A 5 23.57 -8.85 -39.47
C VAL A 5 22.86 -9.44 -38.26
N PRO A 6 23.55 -9.71 -37.13
CA PRO A 6 22.89 -10.29 -35.96
C PRO A 6 21.91 -9.27 -35.37
N GLY A 7 20.66 -9.71 -35.22
CA GLY A 7 19.59 -8.94 -34.63
C GLY A 7 19.96 -8.40 -33.26
N ASN A 8 19.96 -7.07 -33.16
CA ASN A 8 19.96 -6.35 -31.90
C ASN A 8 18.61 -6.64 -31.21
N LEU A 9 18.56 -7.68 -30.37
CA LEU A 9 17.46 -7.86 -29.43
C LEU A 9 17.35 -6.59 -28.59
N PRO A 10 16.16 -5.98 -28.44
CA PRO A 10 15.93 -5.10 -27.31
C PRO A 10 16.06 -5.99 -26.06
N ASP A 11 17.07 -5.68 -25.25
CA ASP A 11 17.17 -6.14 -23.88
C ASP A 11 15.96 -5.54 -23.14
N ASP A 12 14.86 -6.29 -23.10
CA ASP A 12 13.73 -6.07 -22.21
C ASP A 12 14.19 -6.47 -20.80
N SER A 13 15.18 -5.72 -20.28
CA SER A 13 15.40 -5.66 -18.85
C SER A 13 14.09 -5.13 -18.27
N PRO A 14 13.38 -5.91 -17.44
CA PRO A 14 12.23 -5.39 -16.73
C PRO A 14 12.77 -4.25 -15.88
N ASP A 15 12.45 -3.04 -16.34
CA ASP A 15 12.19 -1.84 -15.59
C ASP A 15 12.53 -2.04 -14.11
N ASP A 16 13.63 -1.40 -13.70
CA ASP A 16 13.93 -1.04 -12.31
C ASP A 16 12.76 -0.16 -11.83
N ALA A 17 11.59 -0.80 -11.70
CA ALA A 17 10.37 -0.19 -11.26
C ALA A 17 10.64 0.13 -9.81
N ALA A 18 10.95 1.40 -9.55
CA ALA A 18 11.05 1.93 -8.20
C ALA A 18 9.91 1.30 -7.40
N PRO A 19 10.20 0.68 -6.23
CA PRO A 19 9.18 -0.02 -5.47
C PRO A 19 7.98 0.93 -5.35
N PRO A 20 6.76 0.44 -5.61
CA PRO A 20 5.59 1.30 -5.56
C PRO A 20 5.62 2.05 -4.22
N PRO A 21 5.25 3.34 -4.21
CA PRO A 21 5.27 4.12 -2.98
C PRO A 21 4.59 3.31 -1.88
N GLU A 22 5.28 3.12 -0.76
CA GLU A 22 4.81 2.28 0.35
C GLU A 22 3.55 2.94 0.91
N THR A 23 2.37 2.55 0.41
CA THR A 23 1.10 3.09 0.89
C THR A 23 0.84 2.58 2.29
N LEU A 24 0.18 3.40 3.12
CA LEU A 24 -0.09 3.09 4.52
C LEU A 24 -0.93 1.80 4.68
N ALA A 25 -1.70 1.43 3.66
CA ALA A 25 -2.38 0.14 3.55
C ALA A 25 -1.42 -1.08 3.54
N THR A 26 -0.24 -0.96 2.94
CA THR A 26 0.73 -2.06 2.83
C THR A 26 1.66 -2.17 4.04
N VAL A 27 1.69 -1.14 4.89
CA VAL A 27 2.53 -1.12 6.09
C VAL A 27 2.05 -2.16 7.11
N PRO A 28 2.95 -3.00 7.65
CA PRO A 28 2.59 -3.97 8.69
C PRO A 28 2.06 -3.30 9.97
N TRP A 29 1.13 -3.96 10.67
CA TRP A 29 0.49 -3.45 11.90
C TRP A 29 1.45 -2.88 12.94
N GLN A 30 2.64 -3.47 13.07
CA GLN A 30 3.67 -3.04 14.02
C GLN A 30 4.29 -1.68 13.66
N ARG A 31 4.45 -1.37 12.36
CA ARG A 31 5.05 -0.11 11.87
C ARG A 31 4.03 0.96 11.54
N TRP A 32 2.75 0.62 11.56
CA TRP A 32 1.67 1.53 11.18
C TRP A 32 1.56 2.80 12.02
N PRO A 33 1.72 2.79 13.36
CA PRO A 33 1.69 4.03 14.15
C PRO A 33 2.80 5.02 13.77
N GLU A 34 3.93 4.53 13.26
CA GLU A 34 5.02 5.37 12.79
C GLU A 34 4.77 5.90 11.37
N ALA A 35 4.24 5.06 10.47
CA ALA A 35 3.82 5.49 9.15
C ALA A 35 2.71 6.55 9.21
N LEU A 36 1.72 6.38 10.09
CA LEU A 36 0.65 7.36 10.30
C LEU A 36 1.19 8.72 10.77
N ARG A 37 2.18 8.71 11.68
CA ARG A 37 2.88 9.93 12.10
C ARG A 37 3.63 10.59 10.95
N ARG A 38 4.32 9.82 10.11
CA ARG A 38 5.03 10.35 8.93
C ARG A 38 4.10 11.06 7.96
N SER A 39 2.97 10.45 7.61
CA SER A 39 1.97 11.08 6.74
C SER A 39 1.36 12.34 7.39
N GLY A 40 1.17 12.35 8.71
CA GLY A 40 0.76 13.56 9.43
C GLY A 40 1.78 14.70 9.31
N TYR A 41 3.08 14.42 9.37
CA TYR A 41 4.12 15.41 9.13
C TYR A 41 4.17 15.88 7.68
N GLU A 42 3.89 15.00 6.73
CA GLU A 42 3.82 15.32 5.30
C GLU A 42 2.69 16.31 4.99
N VAL A 43 1.50 16.10 5.58
CA VAL A 43 0.38 17.07 5.51
C VAL A 43 0.82 18.44 6.04
N LEU A 44 1.48 18.48 7.21
CA LEU A 44 1.97 19.73 7.79
C LEU A 44 3.05 20.39 6.92
N ALA A 45 3.92 19.60 6.29
CA ALA A 45 4.95 20.10 5.38
C ALA A 45 4.33 20.75 4.13
N HIS A 46 3.31 20.12 3.52
CA HIS A 46 2.58 20.69 2.40
C HIS A 46 1.85 21.98 2.77
N LEU A 47 1.19 22.01 3.94
CA LEU A 47 0.55 23.23 4.44
C LEU A 47 1.57 24.34 4.70
N GLY A 48 2.70 24.03 5.32
CA GLY A 48 3.79 24.99 5.57
C GLY A 48 4.45 25.52 4.30
N ALA A 49 4.47 24.71 3.23
CA ALA A 49 4.97 25.10 1.91
C ALA A 49 3.96 25.91 1.08
N GLY A 50 2.73 26.11 1.57
CA GLY A 50 1.67 26.80 0.82
C GLY A 50 1.03 25.95 -0.27
N HIS A 51 1.09 24.62 -0.15
CA HIS A 51 0.50 23.65 -1.08
C HIS A 51 -0.69 22.90 -0.42
N PRO A 52 -1.83 23.58 -0.15
CA PRO A 52 -2.95 22.96 0.54
C PRO A 52 -3.62 21.85 -0.29
N GLN A 53 -3.56 21.91 -1.62
CA GLN A 53 -4.13 20.88 -2.48
C GLN A 53 -3.39 19.54 -2.28
N ASN A 54 -2.06 19.55 -2.27
CA ASN A 54 -1.25 18.36 -2.02
C ASN A 54 -1.47 17.82 -0.59
N ALA A 55 -1.68 18.72 0.38
CA ALA A 55 -2.03 18.31 1.74
C ALA A 55 -3.37 17.55 1.78
N LEU A 56 -4.36 17.97 0.98
CA LEU A 56 -5.64 17.26 0.85
C LEU A 56 -5.46 15.89 0.20
N GLU A 57 -4.63 15.77 -0.84
CA GLU A 57 -4.36 14.48 -1.48
C GLU A 57 -3.81 13.46 -0.48
N VAL A 58 -2.86 13.87 0.38
CA VAL A 58 -2.32 13.01 1.44
C VAL A 58 -3.39 12.65 2.49
N VAL A 59 -4.31 13.58 2.81
CA VAL A 59 -5.42 13.31 3.73
C VAL A 59 -6.42 12.32 3.13
N ASP A 60 -6.76 12.46 1.85
CA ASP A 60 -7.70 11.57 1.16
C ASP A 60 -7.13 10.15 1.03
N GLU A 61 -5.83 10.03 0.75
CA GLU A 61 -5.11 8.75 0.79
C GLU A 61 -5.14 8.14 2.21
N LEU A 62 -4.84 8.95 3.24
CA LEU A 62 -4.91 8.53 4.64
C LEU A 62 -6.29 7.99 5.04
N LEU A 63 -7.36 8.65 4.62
CA LEU A 63 -8.73 8.22 4.88
C LEU A 63 -9.05 6.91 4.16
N THR A 64 -8.59 6.75 2.93
CA THR A 64 -8.77 5.53 2.13
C THR A 64 -8.07 4.34 2.81
N ASP A 65 -6.83 4.53 3.28
CA ASP A 65 -6.07 3.50 3.96
C ASP A 65 -6.65 3.14 5.34
N LEU A 66 -7.17 4.13 6.07
CA LEU A 66 -7.87 3.91 7.34
C LEU A 66 -9.14 3.07 7.15
N LEU A 67 -9.90 3.34 6.08
CA LEU A 67 -11.10 2.56 5.74
C LEU A 67 -10.72 1.11 5.40
N ALA A 68 -9.74 0.90 4.53
CA ALA A 68 -9.27 -0.43 4.17
C ALA A 68 -8.77 -1.23 5.40
N ARG A 69 -8.05 -0.58 6.31
CA ARG A 69 -7.61 -1.22 7.56
C ARG A 69 -8.75 -1.55 8.51
N ARG A 70 -9.76 -0.69 8.60
CA ARG A 70 -10.97 -0.97 9.39
C ARG A 70 -11.66 -2.22 8.87
N GLU A 71 -11.78 -2.37 7.56
CA GLU A 71 -12.36 -3.58 6.94
C GLU A 71 -11.53 -4.82 7.26
N SER A 72 -10.19 -4.75 7.11
CA SER A 72 -9.30 -5.86 7.49
C SER A 72 -9.42 -6.28 8.97
N LEU A 73 -9.59 -5.31 9.88
CA LEU A 73 -9.85 -5.58 11.30
C LEU A 73 -11.23 -6.21 11.53
N ALA A 74 -12.25 -5.73 10.82
CA ALA A 74 -13.60 -6.29 10.91
C ALA A 74 -13.63 -7.75 10.41
N ASP A 75 -12.97 -8.04 9.29
CA ASP A 75 -12.78 -9.40 8.77
C ASP A 75 -12.05 -10.30 9.77
N SER A 76 -10.96 -9.79 10.36
CA SER A 76 -10.17 -10.53 11.35
C SER A 76 -10.96 -10.81 12.63
N ALA A 77 -11.78 -9.85 13.07
CA ALA A 77 -12.68 -10.02 14.20
C ALA A 77 -13.74 -11.07 13.89
N ASN A 78 -14.39 -10.99 12.72
CA ASN A 78 -15.44 -11.92 12.31
C ASN A 78 -14.93 -13.36 12.17
N ARG A 79 -13.73 -13.58 11.59
CA ARG A 79 -13.12 -14.92 11.52
C ARG A 79 -12.82 -15.53 12.88
N ARG A 80 -12.45 -14.72 13.86
CA ARG A 80 -12.19 -15.20 15.24
C ARG A 80 -13.47 -15.70 15.92
N PHE A 81 -14.63 -15.31 15.41
CA PHE A 81 -15.94 -15.73 15.91
C PHE A 81 -16.60 -16.83 15.09
N GLU A 82 -15.99 -17.36 14.02
CA GLU A 82 -16.51 -18.58 13.40
C GLU A 82 -16.35 -19.75 14.40
N PRO A 83 -17.45 -20.26 14.98
CA PRO A 83 -17.35 -21.40 15.88
C PRO A 83 -16.89 -22.60 15.07
N SER A 84 -15.79 -23.23 15.48
CA SER A 84 -15.39 -24.54 14.97
C SER A 84 -16.60 -25.46 15.05
N THR A 85 -17.22 -25.71 13.91
CA THR A 85 -18.37 -26.62 13.82
C THR A 85 -17.82 -28.05 13.76
N ASP A 86 -16.95 -28.38 14.72
CA ASP A 86 -16.24 -29.65 14.87
C ASP A 86 -16.74 -30.39 16.12
N ASP A 87 -18.04 -30.25 16.41
CA ASP A 87 -18.69 -30.95 17.53
C ASP A 87 -20.12 -31.35 17.13
N ARG A 88 -20.24 -32.15 16.07
CA ARG A 88 -21.44 -32.96 15.81
C ARG A 88 -21.06 -34.28 15.13
N ASN A 89 -20.40 -35.16 15.89
CA ASN A 89 -20.42 -36.59 15.64
C ASN A 89 -20.86 -37.31 16.92
N PRO A 90 -22.11 -37.77 16.98
CA PRO A 90 -22.38 -39.14 17.43
C PRO A 90 -23.19 -39.96 16.41
#